data_AF-A0A6A3USB8-F1
#
_entry.id   AF-A0A6A3USB8-F1
#
_cell.length_a   1.000
_cell.length_b   1.000
_cell.length_c   1.000
_cell.angle_alpha   90.00
_cell.angle_beta   90.00
_cell.angle_gamma   90.00
#
_symmetry.space_group_name_H-M   'P 1'
#
loop_
_entity.id
_entity.type
_entity.pdbx_description
1 polymer ?
#
loop_
_entity_poly.entity_id
_entity_poly.type
_entity_poly.pdbx_seq_one_letter_code
_entity_poly.pdbx_strand_id
1 'polypeptide(L)'
;MRSFRVDWYEQHPWLDYSTTNDAAYCLYCYLSRDAMTMEGEVTVYAQPGAGYKNWKKATSKDGFRKHVDQNCSKHHSAALEYDNRKTTVQDVALAIEDQSVSERIQNRSRIKFILDVCLLLAKQEIVFRGNNEKDNSENKGNFLEFVQFMVQYVPILHEQWPRQVKTPNTLRQVCNVNWFTV
;
A
#
# COMPACT_ATOMS: atom_id res chain seq x y z
N MET A 1 -12.80 -29.62 35.07
CA MET A 1 -12.68 -28.17 34.78
C MET A 1 -13.16 -27.96 33.35
N ARG A 2 -13.97 -26.94 33.05
CA ARG A 2 -14.32 -26.62 31.65
C ARG A 2 -13.25 -25.66 31.11
N SER A 3 -12.82 -25.83 29.87
CA SER A 3 -11.80 -25.03 29.19
C SER A 3 -12.35 -24.47 27.88
N PHE A 4 -11.56 -23.64 27.20
CA PHE A 4 -11.82 -23.28 25.81
C PHE A 4 -11.98 -24.52 24.92
N ARG A 5 -12.85 -24.43 23.91
CA ARG A 5 -13.07 -25.49 22.90
C ARG A 5 -12.77 -24.95 21.50
N VAL A 6 -11.93 -25.67 20.76
CA VAL A 6 -11.50 -25.28 19.40
C VAL A 6 -12.69 -25.18 18.43
N ASP A 7 -13.68 -26.06 18.56
CA ASP A 7 -14.91 -26.05 17.74
C ASP A 7 -15.67 -24.71 17.78
N TRP A 8 -15.42 -23.86 18.78
CA TRP A 8 -16.04 -22.53 18.86
C TRP A 8 -15.57 -21.58 17.77
N TYR A 9 -14.38 -21.77 17.20
CA TYR A 9 -13.91 -20.96 16.08
C TYR A 9 -14.80 -21.08 14.85
N GLU A 10 -15.36 -22.26 14.57
CA GLU A 10 -16.24 -22.50 13.43
C GLU A 10 -17.54 -21.69 13.53
N GLN A 11 -18.02 -21.46 14.76
CA GLN A 11 -19.28 -20.76 15.02
C GLN A 11 -19.09 -19.27 15.28
N HIS A 12 -17.86 -18.84 15.59
CA HIS A 12 -17.57 -17.48 16.05
C HIS A 12 -16.31 -16.94 15.36
N PRO A 13 -16.42 -16.41 14.13
CA PRO A 13 -15.29 -15.85 13.39
C PRO A 13 -14.58 -14.67 14.07
N TRP A 14 -15.27 -14.02 15.01
CA TRP A 14 -14.74 -12.90 15.80
C TRP A 14 -13.88 -13.35 16.99
N LEU A 15 -13.98 -14.63 17.38
CA LEU A 15 -13.39 -15.17 18.61
C LEU A 15 -11.89 -15.38 18.42
N ASP A 16 -11.11 -14.94 19.39
CA ASP A 16 -9.68 -15.21 19.47
C ASP A 16 -9.33 -15.72 20.87
N TYR A 17 -8.36 -16.62 21.02
CA TYR A 17 -8.03 -17.25 22.31
C TYR A 17 -6.53 -17.14 22.59
N SER A 18 -6.21 -16.63 23.78
CA SER A 18 -4.85 -16.58 24.28
C SER A 18 -4.59 -17.75 25.22
N THR A 19 -3.64 -18.62 24.86
CA THR A 19 -3.14 -19.69 25.74
C THR A 19 -2.45 -19.13 26.97
N THR A 20 -1.71 -18.03 26.84
CA THR A 20 -1.00 -17.36 27.94
C THR A 20 -1.98 -16.84 28.99
N ASN A 21 -3.09 -16.24 28.57
CA ASN A 21 -4.06 -15.66 29.49
C ASN A 21 -5.18 -16.64 29.87
N ASP A 22 -5.27 -17.82 29.23
CA ASP A 22 -6.43 -18.72 29.27
C ASP A 22 -7.74 -17.91 29.15
N ALA A 23 -7.84 -17.13 28.06
CA ALA A 23 -8.90 -16.15 27.89
C ALA A 23 -9.29 -15.96 26.43
N ALA A 24 -10.58 -15.71 26.20
CA ALA A 24 -11.15 -15.40 24.91
C ALA A 24 -11.33 -13.89 24.71
N TYR A 25 -11.07 -13.46 23.49
CA TYR A 25 -11.14 -12.09 23.02
C TYR A 25 -12.04 -12.00 21.80
N CYS A 26 -12.45 -10.78 21.49
CA CYS A 26 -13.09 -10.47 20.22
C CYS A 26 -12.13 -9.64 19.39
N LEU A 27 -11.71 -10.16 18.23
CA LEU A 27 -10.79 -9.46 17.32
C LEU A 27 -11.28 -8.04 17.03
N TYR A 28 -12.56 -7.89 16.69
CA TYR A 28 -13.15 -6.60 16.34
C TYR A 28 -13.09 -5.63 17.52
N CYS A 29 -13.58 -6.04 18.68
CA CYS A 29 -13.59 -5.19 19.86
C CYS A 29 -12.18 -4.87 20.39
N TYR A 30 -11.24 -5.80 20.25
CA TYR A 30 -9.86 -5.59 20.65
C TYR A 30 -9.16 -4.56 19.76
N LEU A 31 -9.43 -4.58 18.45
CA LEU A 31 -8.91 -3.58 17.50
C LEU A 31 -9.54 -2.20 17.69
N SER A 32 -10.79 -2.12 18.19
CA SER A 32 -11.49 -0.86 18.48
C SER A 32 -11.48 -0.48 19.96
N ARG A 33 -10.60 -1.10 20.77
CA ARG A 33 -10.57 -0.91 22.23
C ARG A 33 -10.30 0.53 22.65
N ASP A 34 -9.49 1.27 21.90
CA ASP A 34 -9.07 2.62 22.27
C ASP A 34 -10.27 3.57 22.15
N ALA A 35 -11.09 3.39 21.09
CA ALA A 35 -12.37 4.08 20.94
C ALA A 35 -13.35 3.72 22.08
N MET A 36 -13.49 2.43 22.42
CA MET A 36 -14.34 1.99 23.54
C MET A 36 -13.89 2.53 24.90
N THR A 37 -12.58 2.72 25.08
CA THR A 37 -12.00 3.28 26.31
C THR A 37 -12.35 4.75 26.45
N MET A 38 -12.35 5.51 25.36
CA MET A 38 -12.79 6.92 25.36
C MET A 38 -14.28 7.08 25.71
N GLU A 39 -15.11 6.10 25.33
CA GLU A 39 -16.53 6.04 25.68
C GLU A 39 -16.79 5.55 27.13
N GLY A 40 -15.73 5.18 27.86
CA GLY A 40 -15.81 4.85 29.28
C GLY A 40 -16.30 3.43 29.62
N GLU A 41 -16.49 2.55 28.63
CA GLU A 41 -17.03 1.21 28.90
C GLU A 41 -16.47 0.18 27.89
N VAL A 42 -15.49 -0.61 28.34
CA VAL A 42 -14.79 -1.62 27.53
C VAL A 42 -15.37 -3.01 27.80
N THR A 43 -15.68 -3.75 26.74
CA THR A 43 -16.16 -5.13 26.85
C THR A 43 -15.08 -6.05 27.42
N VAL A 44 -15.47 -7.07 28.21
CA VAL A 44 -14.55 -8.08 28.75
C VAL A 44 -13.73 -8.79 27.65
N TYR A 45 -14.26 -8.87 26.44
CA TYR A 45 -13.61 -9.45 25.27
C TYR A 45 -12.52 -8.56 24.64
N ALA A 46 -12.35 -7.33 25.12
CA ALA A 46 -11.34 -6.37 24.66
C ALA A 46 -10.37 -5.95 25.79
N GLN A 47 -10.52 -6.50 26.99
CA GLN A 47 -9.68 -6.16 28.15
C GLN A 47 -8.33 -6.89 28.11
N PRO A 48 -7.20 -6.19 27.93
CA PRO A 48 -5.88 -6.83 27.88
C PRO A 48 -5.58 -7.64 29.14
N GLY A 49 -5.02 -8.84 29.00
CA GLY A 49 -4.66 -9.73 30.12
C GLY A 49 -5.82 -10.40 30.87
N ALA A 50 -7.03 -9.81 30.85
CA ALA A 50 -8.22 -10.36 31.49
C ALA A 50 -9.00 -11.28 30.53
N GLY A 51 -9.56 -10.73 29.45
CA GLY A 51 -10.41 -11.47 28.50
C GLY A 51 -11.61 -12.19 29.15
N TYR A 52 -12.39 -12.89 28.33
CA TYR A 52 -13.50 -13.75 28.80
C TYR A 52 -12.99 -15.13 29.21
N LYS A 53 -13.31 -15.58 30.44
CA LYS A 53 -12.86 -16.89 30.97
C LYS A 53 -13.98 -17.80 31.49
N ASN A 54 -15.25 -17.39 31.38
CA ASN A 54 -16.36 -18.15 31.96
C ASN A 54 -16.80 -19.30 31.04
N TRP A 55 -15.95 -20.34 30.93
CA TRP A 55 -16.16 -21.50 30.07
C TRP A 55 -17.45 -22.28 30.36
N LYS A 56 -17.99 -22.18 31.60
CA LYS A 56 -19.28 -22.79 31.96
C LYS A 56 -20.46 -22.14 31.24
N LYS A 57 -20.36 -20.84 30.94
CA LYS A 57 -21.41 -20.04 30.31
C LYS A 57 -21.10 -19.61 28.87
N ALA A 58 -19.97 -20.03 28.30
CA ALA A 58 -19.50 -19.61 26.98
C ALA A 58 -20.60 -19.64 25.91
N THR A 59 -21.26 -20.78 25.71
CA THR A 59 -22.34 -20.94 24.70
C THR A 59 -23.74 -20.59 25.21
N SER A 60 -23.86 -20.11 26.44
CA SER A 60 -25.14 -19.72 27.02
C SER A 60 -25.60 -18.34 26.54
N LYS A 61 -26.86 -17.99 26.84
CA LYS A 61 -27.40 -16.64 26.57
C LYS A 61 -26.60 -15.52 27.25
N ASP A 62 -25.86 -15.83 28.31
CA ASP A 62 -25.06 -14.87 29.09
C ASP A 62 -23.59 -14.80 28.64
N GLY A 63 -23.16 -15.66 27.71
CA GLY A 63 -21.77 -15.76 27.25
C GLY A 63 -21.55 -15.08 25.90
N PHE A 64 -21.02 -15.85 24.94
CA PHE A 64 -20.75 -15.42 23.57
C PHE A 64 -22.00 -14.85 22.91
N ARG A 65 -23.16 -15.47 23.13
CA ARG A 65 -24.42 -15.01 22.53
C ARG A 65 -24.84 -13.63 23.01
N LYS A 66 -24.54 -13.26 24.26
CA LYS A 66 -24.80 -11.90 24.77
C LYS A 66 -23.88 -10.88 24.09
N HIS A 67 -22.64 -11.28 23.84
CA HIS A 67 -21.63 -10.40 23.26
C HIS A 67 -21.95 -10.01 21.81
N VAL A 68 -22.47 -10.96 21.03
CA VAL A 68 -22.82 -10.73 19.62
C VAL A 68 -24.32 -10.58 19.39
N ASP A 69 -25.08 -10.36 20.47
CA ASP A 69 -26.50 -10.07 20.36
C ASP A 69 -26.71 -8.78 19.56
N GLN A 70 -27.84 -8.66 18.88
CA GLN A 70 -28.20 -7.46 18.11
C GLN A 70 -28.22 -6.19 18.97
N ASN A 71 -28.41 -6.36 20.28
CA ASN A 71 -28.39 -5.27 21.26
C ASN A 71 -26.98 -4.87 21.71
N CYS A 72 -25.92 -5.59 21.33
CA CYS A 72 -24.54 -5.22 21.66
C CYS A 72 -24.00 -4.21 20.64
N SER A 73 -24.38 -2.94 20.80
CA SER A 73 -23.99 -1.82 19.93
C SER A 73 -22.48 -1.73 19.70
N LYS A 74 -21.65 -2.01 20.72
CA LYS A 74 -20.19 -1.92 20.64
C LYS A 74 -19.56 -3.00 19.78
N HIS A 75 -20.02 -4.24 19.91
CA HIS A 75 -19.55 -5.32 19.04
C HIS A 75 -19.92 -5.00 17.60
N HIS A 76 -21.16 -4.55 17.38
CA HIS A 76 -21.63 -4.21 16.03
C HIS A 76 -20.86 -3.05 15.41
N SER A 77 -20.64 -1.96 16.16
CA SER A 77 -19.83 -0.82 15.73
C SER A 77 -18.40 -1.24 15.39
N ALA A 78 -17.75 -2.03 16.27
CA ALA A 78 -16.40 -2.52 16.04
C ALA A 78 -16.30 -3.47 14.85
N ALA A 79 -17.32 -4.32 14.63
CA ALA A 79 -17.40 -5.21 13.47
C ALA A 79 -17.54 -4.42 12.16
N LEU A 80 -18.40 -3.39 12.15
CA LEU A 80 -18.56 -2.51 11.00
C LEU A 80 -17.27 -1.73 10.70
N GLU A 81 -16.60 -1.21 11.73
CA GLU A 81 -15.31 -0.53 11.56
C GLU A 81 -14.23 -1.50 11.03
N TYR A 82 -14.23 -2.75 11.51
CA TYR A 82 -13.33 -3.78 11.00
C TYR A 82 -13.57 -4.06 9.50
N ASP A 83 -14.82 -4.23 9.08
CA ASP A 83 -15.17 -4.46 7.68
C ASP A 83 -14.82 -3.26 6.79
N ASN A 84 -15.05 -2.03 7.27
CA ASN A 84 -14.64 -0.81 6.58
C ASN A 84 -13.12 -0.75 6.41
N ARG A 85 -12.35 -1.00 7.49
CA ARG A 85 -10.88 -1.03 7.43
C ARG A 85 -10.38 -2.10 6.47
N LYS A 86 -10.98 -3.30 6.47
CA LYS A 86 -10.63 -4.38 5.55
C LYS A 86 -10.85 -3.98 4.10
N THR A 87 -11.95 -3.30 3.80
CA THR A 87 -12.27 -2.79 2.47
C THR A 87 -11.25 -1.72 2.04
N THR A 88 -10.97 -0.75 2.91
CA THR A 88 -9.95 0.29 2.63
C THR A 88 -8.56 -0.30 2.36
N VAL A 89 -8.13 -1.30 3.12
CA VAL A 89 -6.84 -1.97 2.88
C VAL A 89 -6.80 -2.65 1.51
N GLN A 90 -7.91 -3.30 1.11
CA GLN A 90 -8.03 -3.91 -0.21
C GLN A 90 -7.95 -2.85 -1.33
N ASP A 91 -8.65 -1.72 -1.16
CA ASP A 91 -8.63 -0.62 -2.14
C ASP A 91 -7.23 -0.02 -2.28
N VAL A 92 -6.51 0.18 -1.17
CA VAL A 92 -5.12 0.66 -1.19
C VAL A 92 -4.20 -0.34 -1.89
N ALA A 93 -4.36 -1.64 -1.64
CA ALA A 93 -3.56 -2.66 -2.31
C ALA A 93 -3.77 -2.63 -3.84
N LEU A 94 -5.02 -2.50 -4.28
CA LEU A 94 -5.37 -2.37 -5.70
C LEU A 94 -4.81 -1.08 -6.31
N ALA A 95 -4.89 0.04 -5.58
CA ALA A 95 -4.32 1.32 -6.05
C ALA A 95 -2.79 1.27 -6.21
N ILE A 96 -2.08 0.60 -5.30
CA ILE A 96 -0.64 0.38 -5.41
C ILE A 96 -0.31 -0.49 -6.63
N GLU A 97 -1.09 -1.54 -6.86
CA GLU A 97 -0.91 -2.41 -8.02
C GLU A 97 -1.14 -1.63 -9.34
N ASP A 98 -2.23 -0.87 -9.44
CA ASP A 98 -2.54 -0.05 -10.62
C ASP A 98 -1.45 1.01 -10.88
N GLN A 99 -0.98 1.68 -9.82
CA GLN A 99 0.15 2.60 -9.92
C GLN A 99 1.39 1.89 -10.48
N SER A 100 1.71 0.70 -9.99
CA SER A 100 2.87 -0.08 -10.46
C SER A 100 2.76 -0.46 -11.94
N VAL A 101 1.54 -0.75 -12.42
CA VAL A 101 1.27 -1.08 -13.82
C VAL A 101 1.40 0.17 -14.69
N SER A 102 0.82 1.28 -14.26
CA SER A 102 0.92 2.58 -14.93
C SER A 102 2.38 3.01 -15.07
N GLU A 103 3.18 2.91 -14.00
CA GLU A 103 4.61 3.22 -14.03
C GLU A 103 5.38 2.35 -15.03
N ARG A 104 5.10 1.04 -15.08
CA ARG A 104 5.72 0.11 -16.05
C ARG A 104 5.39 0.50 -17.50
N ILE A 105 4.12 0.84 -17.77
CA ILE A 105 3.69 1.27 -19.11
C ILE A 105 4.39 2.58 -19.49
N GLN A 106 4.46 3.53 -18.55
CA GLN A 106 5.12 4.81 -18.79
C GLN A 106 6.62 4.65 -19.06
N ASN A 107 7.31 3.83 -18.26
CA ASN A 107 8.74 3.55 -18.44
C ASN A 107 9.03 2.87 -19.78
N ARG A 108 8.19 1.92 -20.23
CA ARG A 108 8.32 1.30 -21.56
C ARG A 108 8.19 2.34 -22.68
N SER A 109 7.23 3.25 -22.58
CA SER A 109 7.06 4.34 -23.56
C SER A 109 8.26 5.27 -23.59
N ARG A 110 8.84 5.62 -22.43
CA ARG A 110 10.06 6.45 -22.33
C ARG A 110 11.27 5.77 -22.97
N ILE A 111 11.52 4.49 -22.66
CA ILE A 111 12.61 3.73 -23.26
C ILE A 111 12.45 3.64 -24.77
N LYS A 112 11.23 3.34 -25.24
CA LYS A 112 10.94 3.31 -26.67
C LYS A 112 11.25 4.65 -27.34
N PHE A 113 10.84 5.76 -26.73
CA PHE A 113 11.13 7.09 -27.24
C PHE A 113 12.64 7.36 -27.33
N ILE A 114 13.42 7.05 -26.28
CA ILE A 114 14.88 7.19 -26.29
C ILE A 114 15.50 6.39 -27.44
N LEU A 115 15.06 5.14 -27.62
CA LEU A 115 15.53 4.27 -28.70
C LEU A 115 15.17 4.81 -30.09
N ASP A 116 13.97 5.37 -30.25
CA ASP A 116 13.53 5.98 -31.51
C ASP A 116 14.38 7.21 -31.86
N VAL A 117 14.73 8.05 -30.89
CA VAL A 117 15.67 9.19 -31.10
C VAL A 117 17.06 8.69 -31.48
N CYS A 118 17.59 7.69 -30.76
CA CYS A 118 18.89 7.11 -31.09
C CYS A 118 18.91 6.54 -32.51
N LEU A 119 17.85 5.81 -32.89
CA LEU A 119 17.73 5.23 -34.22
C LEU A 119 17.64 6.30 -35.31
N LEU A 120 16.91 7.39 -35.06
CA LEU A 120 16.80 8.53 -35.99
C LEU A 120 18.18 9.16 -36.23
N LEU A 121 18.91 9.52 -35.16
CA LEU A 121 20.22 10.15 -35.27
C LEU A 121 21.23 9.24 -35.99
N ALA A 122 21.24 7.94 -35.66
CA ALA A 122 22.08 6.97 -36.34
C ALA A 122 21.76 6.86 -37.83
N LYS A 123 20.47 6.77 -38.20
CA LYS A 123 20.04 6.65 -39.60
C LYS A 123 20.37 7.88 -40.43
N GLN A 124 20.42 9.06 -39.81
CA GLN A 124 20.77 10.32 -40.48
C GLN A 124 22.27 10.63 -40.39
N GLU A 125 23.07 9.75 -39.78
CA GLU A 125 24.49 9.96 -39.52
C GLU A 125 24.78 11.28 -38.74
N ILE A 126 23.81 11.68 -37.90
CA ILE A 126 23.91 12.88 -37.08
C ILE A 126 24.61 12.52 -35.78
N VAL A 127 25.64 13.31 -35.42
CA VAL A 127 26.36 13.15 -34.15
C VAL A 127 25.41 13.32 -32.97
N PHE A 128 25.47 12.38 -32.02
CA PHE A 128 24.55 12.34 -30.88
C PHE A 128 24.90 13.41 -29.84
N ARG A 129 26.20 13.60 -29.62
CA ARG A 129 26.77 14.46 -28.58
C ARG A 129 27.25 15.78 -29.16
N GLY A 130 27.23 16.81 -28.33
CA GLY A 130 27.85 18.10 -28.62
C GLY A 130 29.24 18.21 -28.01
N ASN A 131 29.97 19.27 -28.39
CA ASN A 131 31.28 19.58 -27.79
C ASN A 131 31.17 19.97 -26.30
N ASN A 132 30.00 20.47 -25.87
CA ASN A 132 29.74 20.89 -24.50
C ASN A 132 28.30 20.53 -24.09
N GLU A 133 28.11 19.49 -23.27
CA GLU A 133 26.80 19.08 -22.75
C GLU A 133 26.45 19.70 -21.38
N LYS A 134 27.25 20.67 -20.90
CA LYS A 134 27.01 21.34 -19.62
C LYS A 134 25.70 22.11 -19.63
N ASP A 135 25.09 22.28 -18.46
CA ASP A 135 23.76 22.88 -18.31
C ASP A 135 23.65 24.30 -18.86
N ASN A 136 24.75 25.05 -18.86
CA ASN A 136 24.87 26.42 -19.37
C ASN A 136 25.23 26.50 -20.85
N SER A 137 25.35 25.37 -21.56
CA SER A 137 25.58 25.36 -23.00
C SER A 137 24.29 25.72 -23.74
N GLU A 138 24.40 26.57 -24.77
CA GLU A 138 23.29 26.89 -25.69
C GLU A 138 22.94 25.71 -26.60
N ASN A 139 23.89 24.79 -26.80
CA ASN A 139 23.68 23.57 -27.58
C ASN A 139 24.40 22.41 -26.89
N LYS A 140 23.62 21.46 -26.35
CA LYS A 140 24.11 20.30 -25.60
C LYS A 140 24.25 19.05 -26.48
N GLY A 141 24.16 19.20 -27.80
CA GLY A 141 24.20 18.10 -28.75
C GLY A 141 22.82 17.58 -29.14
N ASN A 142 22.75 16.99 -30.33
CA ASN A 142 21.49 16.69 -30.99
C ASN A 142 20.57 15.75 -30.19
N PHE A 143 21.12 14.79 -29.45
CA PHE A 143 20.29 13.93 -28.61
C PHE A 143 19.57 14.72 -27.51
N LEU A 144 20.31 15.51 -26.72
CA LEU A 144 19.74 16.26 -25.59
C LEU A 144 18.80 17.36 -26.06
N GLU A 145 19.12 18.05 -27.16
CA GLU A 145 18.24 19.07 -27.75
C GLU A 145 16.95 18.45 -28.29
N PHE A 146 17.03 17.31 -29.00
CA PHE A 146 15.86 16.65 -29.54
C PHE A 146 14.94 16.10 -28.45
N VAL A 147 15.50 15.50 -27.40
CA VAL A 147 14.70 15.06 -26.25
C VAL A 147 14.05 16.25 -25.56
N GLN A 148 14.76 17.34 -25.30
CA GLN A 148 14.20 18.54 -24.68
C GLN A 148 13.08 19.16 -25.52
N PHE A 149 13.25 19.22 -26.84
CA PHE A 149 12.22 19.66 -27.77
C PHE A 149 10.97 18.76 -27.67
N MET A 150 11.15 17.45 -27.75
CA MET A 150 10.03 16.50 -27.73
C MET A 150 9.33 16.42 -26.38
N VAL A 151 10.03 16.64 -25.27
CA VAL A 151 9.41 16.71 -23.93
C VAL A 151 8.29 17.75 -23.93
N GLN A 152 8.43 18.88 -24.63
CA GLN A 152 7.39 19.91 -24.70
C GLN A 152 6.08 19.40 -25.33
N TYR A 153 6.16 18.45 -26.27
CA TYR A 153 5.02 17.95 -27.04
C TYR A 153 4.50 16.59 -26.58
N VAL A 154 5.26 15.86 -25.78
CA VAL A 154 4.93 14.49 -25.37
C VAL A 154 4.65 14.44 -23.87
N PRO A 155 3.37 14.42 -23.44
CA PRO A 155 2.98 14.49 -22.02
C PRO A 155 3.66 13.44 -21.13
N ILE A 156 3.86 12.22 -21.62
CA ILE A 156 4.47 11.12 -20.86
C ILE A 156 5.95 11.37 -20.48
N LEU A 157 6.59 12.34 -21.14
CA LEU A 157 7.97 12.74 -20.87
C LEU A 157 8.06 13.93 -19.88
N HIS A 158 6.99 14.72 -19.71
CA HIS A 158 6.99 15.95 -18.89
C HIS A 158 7.21 15.70 -17.39
N GLU A 159 6.68 14.59 -16.88
CA GLU A 159 6.57 14.37 -15.43
C GLU A 159 7.88 13.88 -14.79
N GLN A 160 8.75 13.23 -15.58
CA GLN A 160 10.01 12.64 -15.09
C GLN A 160 11.27 13.08 -15.84
N TRP A 161 11.16 13.74 -17.00
CA TRP A 161 12.33 14.36 -17.62
C TRP A 161 12.55 15.71 -16.96
N PRO A 162 13.61 15.90 -16.15
CA PRO A 162 13.78 17.14 -15.42
C PRO A 162 13.92 18.28 -16.43
N ARG A 163 13.12 19.35 -16.24
CA ARG A 163 13.16 20.58 -17.09
C ARG A 163 14.55 21.20 -17.19
N GLN A 164 15.46 20.77 -16.33
CA GLN A 164 16.90 20.97 -16.42
C GLN A 164 17.57 19.63 -16.11
N VAL A 165 18.23 19.03 -17.10
CA VAL A 165 19.25 18.00 -16.90
C VAL A 165 20.26 18.62 -15.91
N LYS A 166 20.34 18.15 -14.66
CA LYS A 166 21.18 18.80 -13.63
C LYS A 166 22.55 18.17 -13.43
N THR A 167 22.91 17.08 -14.11
CA THR A 167 24.26 16.46 -14.07
C THR A 167 24.37 15.32 -15.08
N PRO A 168 25.59 14.82 -15.40
CA PRO A 168 25.84 13.71 -16.34
C PRO A 168 25.16 12.37 -16.00
N ASN A 169 24.46 12.26 -14.87
CA ASN A 169 23.78 11.05 -14.40
C ASN A 169 22.27 11.02 -14.74
N THR A 170 21.81 11.81 -15.71
CA THR A 170 20.39 11.93 -16.06
C THR A 170 19.73 10.64 -16.56
N LEU A 171 20.47 9.73 -17.18
CA LEU A 171 19.92 8.42 -17.57
C LEU A 171 19.58 7.51 -16.36
N ARG A 172 20.21 7.72 -15.20
CA ARG A 172 19.87 6.97 -13.96
C ARG A 172 18.52 7.41 -13.39
N GLN A 173 18.18 8.70 -13.51
CA GLN A 173 16.95 9.26 -12.95
C GLN A 173 15.72 8.99 -13.83
N VAL A 174 15.89 8.94 -15.16
CA VAL A 174 14.77 8.81 -16.10
C VAL A 174 14.17 7.41 -16.13
N CYS A 175 14.97 6.37 -15.88
CA CYS A 175 14.49 4.99 -16.01
C CYS A 175 14.17 4.31 -14.66
N ASN A 176 14.55 4.91 -13.52
CA ASN A 176 14.40 4.31 -12.18
C ASN A 176 14.90 2.85 -12.11
N VAL A 177 15.91 2.48 -12.90
CA VAL A 177 16.47 1.12 -12.96
C VAL A 177 17.86 1.13 -12.34
N ASN A 178 18.01 0.43 -11.21
CA ASN A 178 19.29 0.16 -10.58
C ASN A 178 20.00 -0.96 -11.35
N TRP A 179 20.84 -0.61 -12.33
CA TRP A 179 21.64 -1.59 -13.09
C TRP A 179 22.95 -2.01 -12.39
N PHE A 180 23.18 -1.63 -11.13
CA PHE A 180 24.38 -2.03 -10.38
C PHE A 180 24.02 -2.55 -8.99
N THR A 181 23.62 -3.80 -8.93
CA THR A 181 24.03 -4.72 -7.86
C THR A 181 24.72 -5.89 -8.53
N VAL A 182 26.03 -5.74 -8.68
CA VAL A 182 26.97 -6.87 -8.70
C VAL A 182 27.78 -6.74 -7.44
#